data_AF-A0ABD2R362-F1
#
_entry.id   AF-A0ABD2R362-F1
#
_cell.length_a   1.000
_cell.length_b   1.000
_cell.length_c   1.000
_cell.angle_alpha   90.00
_cell.angle_beta   90.00
_cell.angle_gamma   90.00
#
_symmetry.space_group_name_H-M   'P 1'
#
loop_
_entity.id
_entity.type
_entity.pdbx_description
1 polymer ?
#
loop_
_entity_poly.entity_id
_entity_poly.type
_entity_poly.pdbx_seq_one_letter_code
_entity_poly.pdbx_strand_id
1 'polypeptide(L)'
;MTKEKERKMFVGIVWNCAAELKFILTAILFLFSLITILQFMPIRFSTNLATTCISVPSFSSSTIIDSVSVSISAINASTAVQQPPALVKDELLENGVIKRAFNPFGSAAYNFILMSAYRGGINTFTVMGLASKPLHVYGKPSYLCEWIPNTNDSNMQKHINVTGTKILPDWGYGRVYTVLVVNCTFPIPVGDGVNGGKLLIHATTNGGGDSKFNITDTFLALTESEQDFTNFISTFSKPPKYDFLYCGSSLYGNLSPQRVREWLAFHVRLFGVKSHFVIHDAGGVHEGLMAVLKPWIEKGYVTLQDIRDQERFDGYYHNQFLIVNDCLHKYRFQAKWMFFFDVDEFIFVLKRVLLSLWLIRYRIIHSSPLNKCQCPTSSV
;
A
#
# COMPACT_ATOMS: atom_id res chain seq x y z
N MET A 1 64.14 -10.47 -18.13
CA MET A 1 64.80 -10.60 -16.81
C MET A 1 64.41 -9.37 -15.99
N THR A 2 63.35 -9.48 -15.16
CA THR A 2 63.38 -9.63 -13.68
C THR A 2 63.64 -8.29 -12.97
N LYS A 3 62.92 -7.84 -11.94
CA LYS A 3 61.92 -8.45 -11.07
C LYS A 3 61.21 -7.34 -10.25
N GLU A 4 59.96 -7.61 -9.92
CA GLU A 4 59.06 -7.04 -8.93
C GLU A 4 59.65 -6.82 -7.51
N LYS A 5 59.23 -5.76 -6.78
CA LYS A 5 59.03 -5.81 -5.31
C LYS A 5 58.12 -4.70 -4.73
N GLU A 6 56.90 -5.12 -4.43
CA GLU A 6 55.97 -4.80 -3.31
C GLU A 6 56.11 -3.56 -2.40
N ARG A 7 54.97 -2.83 -2.29
CA ARG A 7 54.11 -2.62 -1.10
C ARG A 7 54.76 -2.61 0.30
N LYS A 8 54.60 -1.49 1.04
CA LYS A 8 53.83 -1.36 2.31
C LYS A 8 54.17 -0.04 3.04
N MET A 9 53.16 0.51 3.73
CA MET A 9 53.23 1.10 5.08
C MET A 9 52.62 2.51 5.18
N PHE A 10 51.29 2.57 5.29
CA PHE A 10 50.57 3.58 6.10
C PHE A 10 49.30 2.92 6.68
N VAL A 11 49.50 1.90 7.49
CA VAL A 11 48.52 1.42 8.49
C VAL A 11 49.27 1.45 9.82
N GLY A 12 49.48 2.68 10.34
CA GLY A 12 50.32 2.94 11.51
C GLY A 12 49.63 3.75 12.61
N ILE A 13 48.29 3.83 12.61
CA ILE A 13 47.51 4.60 13.61
C ILE A 13 46.29 3.80 14.12
N VAL A 14 46.41 2.46 14.24
CA VAL A 14 45.32 1.67 14.88
C VAL A 14 45.84 0.67 15.93
N TRP A 15 47.15 0.56 16.15
CA TRP A 15 47.67 -0.50 17.03
C TRP A 15 47.92 -0.10 18.49
N ASN A 16 47.51 1.10 18.93
CA ASN A 16 47.60 1.49 20.35
C ASN A 16 46.26 1.51 21.10
N CYS A 17 45.13 1.19 20.45
CA CYS A 17 43.82 1.08 21.12
C CYS A 17 43.39 -0.38 21.40
N ALA A 18 44.31 -1.34 21.31
CA ALA A 18 43.97 -2.76 21.42
C ALA A 18 43.55 -3.21 22.84
N ALA A 19 43.95 -2.49 23.89
CA ALA A 19 43.55 -2.81 25.27
C ALA A 19 42.19 -2.17 25.61
N GLU A 20 42.05 -0.86 25.39
CA GLU A 20 40.82 -0.09 25.60
C GLU A 20 39.62 -0.68 24.83
N LEU A 21 39.83 -1.07 23.56
CA LEU A 21 38.79 -1.69 22.74
C LEU A 21 38.37 -3.06 23.26
N LYS A 22 39.30 -3.84 23.84
CA LYS A 22 38.97 -5.13 24.46
C LYS A 22 38.12 -4.92 25.71
N PHE A 23 38.46 -3.97 26.57
CA PHE A 23 37.66 -3.67 27.75
C PHE A 23 36.24 -3.21 27.39
N ILE A 24 36.10 -2.34 26.39
CA ILE A 24 34.79 -1.89 25.90
C ILE A 24 33.99 -3.07 25.34
N LEU A 25 34.60 -3.93 24.52
CA LEU A 25 33.92 -5.08 23.93
C LEU A 25 33.50 -6.10 25.01
N THR A 26 34.34 -6.34 26.02
CA THR A 26 34.02 -7.23 27.14
C THR A 26 32.90 -6.65 28.02
N ALA A 27 32.89 -5.35 28.28
CA ALA A 27 31.83 -4.68 29.02
C ALA A 27 30.48 -4.73 28.29
N ILE A 28 30.48 -4.54 26.96
CA ILE A 28 29.28 -4.64 26.13
C ILE A 28 28.73 -6.08 26.13
N LEU A 29 29.59 -7.08 25.99
CA LEU A 29 29.20 -8.49 26.06
C LEU A 29 28.60 -8.86 27.43
N PHE A 30 29.19 -8.36 28.51
CA PHE A 30 28.68 -8.58 29.87
C PHE A 30 27.33 -7.88 30.10
N LEU A 31 27.14 -6.68 29.56
CA LEU A 31 25.88 -5.95 29.68
C LEU A 31 24.75 -6.67 28.94
N PHE A 32 25.03 -7.15 27.72
CA PHE A 32 24.04 -7.90 26.95
C PHE A 32 23.72 -9.27 27.57
N SER A 33 24.70 -9.96 28.17
CA SER A 33 24.43 -11.21 28.88
C SER A 33 23.62 -11.00 30.17
N LEU A 34 23.83 -9.87 30.87
CA LEU A 34 23.02 -9.52 32.05
C LEU A 34 21.57 -9.20 31.66
N ILE A 35 21.35 -8.48 30.56
CA ILE A 35 20.01 -8.16 30.03
C ILE A 35 19.26 -9.43 29.63
N THR A 36 19.92 -10.38 28.95
CA THR A 36 19.28 -11.65 28.58
C THR A 36 18.92 -12.47 29.81
N ILE A 37 19.78 -12.53 30.83
CA ILE A 37 19.46 -13.22 32.10
C ILE A 37 18.28 -12.56 32.83
N LEU A 38 18.22 -11.22 32.85
CA LEU A 38 17.11 -10.47 33.47
C LEU A 38 15.76 -10.70 32.76
N GLN A 39 15.76 -10.96 31.45
CA GLN A 39 14.54 -11.33 30.71
C GLN A 39 13.99 -12.72 31.09
N PHE A 40 14.82 -13.60 31.66
CA PHE A 40 14.40 -14.92 32.14
C PHE A 40 14.18 -14.99 33.66
N MET A 41 14.39 -13.88 34.38
CA MET A 41 14.03 -13.77 35.80
C MET A 41 12.55 -13.35 35.91
N PRO A 42 11.66 -14.19 36.50
CA PRO A 42 10.28 -13.80 36.73
C PRO A 42 10.24 -12.72 37.81
N ILE A 43 10.18 -11.45 37.39
CA ILE A 43 9.96 -10.30 38.27
C ILE A 43 8.54 -10.42 38.84
N ARG A 44 8.40 -11.06 40.00
CA ARG A 44 7.17 -11.05 40.80
C ARG A 44 7.13 -9.76 41.62
N PHE A 45 6.76 -8.63 41.00
CA PHE A 45 6.19 -7.52 41.75
C PHE A 45 4.67 -7.67 41.79
N SER A 46 4.22 -8.49 42.75
CA SER A 46 2.84 -8.55 43.20
C SER A 46 2.57 -7.35 44.11
N THR A 47 1.84 -6.36 43.62
CA THR A 47 1.04 -5.49 44.50
C THR A 47 -0.42 -5.69 44.15
N ASN A 48 -1.05 -6.51 44.99
CA ASN A 48 -2.49 -6.76 45.01
C ASN A 48 -3.22 -5.48 45.42
N LEU A 49 -4.19 -5.03 44.63
CA LEU A 49 -5.36 -4.37 45.19
C LEU A 49 -6.63 -5.02 44.63
N ALA A 50 -7.09 -5.94 45.47
CA ALA A 50 -8.39 -6.57 45.60
C ALA A 50 -9.59 -5.86 44.94
N THR A 51 -10.33 -6.64 44.15
CA THR A 51 -11.79 -6.85 44.19
C THR A 51 -12.68 -5.69 44.63
N THR A 52 -13.54 -5.25 43.70
CA THR A 52 -14.95 -5.01 44.03
C THR A 52 -15.82 -5.19 42.78
N CYS A 53 -16.62 -6.25 42.78
CA CYS A 53 -17.81 -6.37 41.96
C CYS A 53 -18.83 -5.36 42.50
N ILE A 54 -19.28 -4.40 41.69
CA ILE A 54 -20.40 -3.52 42.06
C ILE A 54 -21.54 -3.72 41.07
N SER A 55 -22.63 -4.14 41.70
CA SER A 55 -24.00 -4.31 41.24
C SER A 55 -24.58 -3.15 40.44
N VAL A 56 -25.41 -3.53 39.47
CA VAL A 56 -26.39 -2.71 38.75
C VAL A 56 -27.29 -1.94 39.74
N PRO A 57 -27.58 -0.64 39.53
CA PRO A 57 -28.66 0.02 40.24
C PRO A 57 -29.97 -0.16 39.49
N SER A 58 -30.94 -0.77 40.16
CA SER A 58 -32.35 -0.70 39.82
C SER A 58 -32.85 0.70 40.17
N PHE A 59 -33.39 1.44 39.19
CA PHE A 59 -34.21 2.62 39.45
C PHE A 59 -35.62 2.40 38.90
N SER A 60 -36.57 2.41 39.82
CA SER A 60 -38.00 2.44 39.56
C SER A 60 -38.53 3.87 39.70
N SER A 61 -39.55 4.15 38.90
CA SER A 61 -40.61 5.15 39.10
C SER A 61 -40.48 6.53 38.44
N SER A 62 -41.26 6.63 37.36
CA SER A 62 -42.32 7.61 37.12
C SER A 62 -41.95 9.08 36.90
N THR A 63 -42.18 9.55 35.67
CA THR A 63 -42.85 10.83 35.41
C THR A 63 -43.57 10.76 34.06
N ILE A 64 -44.86 11.08 34.09
CA ILE A 64 -45.78 11.23 32.96
C ILE A 64 -45.56 12.63 32.37
N ILE A 65 -45.25 12.76 31.06
CA ILE A 65 -45.65 13.92 30.23
C ILE A 65 -45.80 13.50 28.75
N ASP A 66 -47.01 13.74 28.24
CA ASP A 66 -47.55 13.90 26.88
C ASP A 66 -46.98 13.15 25.67
N SER A 67 -47.88 12.36 25.09
CA SER A 67 -47.84 11.79 23.75
C SER A 67 -47.98 12.86 22.67
N VAL A 68 -46.89 13.20 21.99
CA VAL A 68 -46.92 13.73 20.63
C VAL A 68 -46.64 12.59 19.67
N SER A 69 -47.66 12.14 18.95
CA SER A 69 -47.57 11.11 17.91
C SER A 69 -46.81 11.65 16.70
N VAL A 70 -45.50 11.43 16.67
CA VAL A 70 -44.70 11.56 15.44
C VAL A 70 -44.72 10.20 14.74
N SER A 71 -45.45 10.12 13.64
CA SER A 71 -45.46 8.98 12.72
C SER A 71 -44.09 8.86 12.05
N ILE A 72 -43.21 8.05 12.65
CA ILE A 72 -41.97 7.59 12.02
C ILE A 72 -42.34 6.36 11.18
N SER A 73 -42.38 6.55 9.87
CA SER A 73 -42.46 5.48 8.89
C SER A 73 -41.31 4.51 9.12
N ALA A 74 -41.63 3.31 9.65
CA ALA A 74 -40.67 2.23 9.80
C ALA A 74 -40.15 1.83 8.41
N ILE A 75 -38.90 2.17 8.12
CA ILE A 75 -38.15 1.54 7.04
C ILE A 75 -37.87 0.11 7.52
N ASN A 76 -38.53 -0.85 6.88
CA ASN A 76 -38.30 -2.29 7.09
C ASN A 76 -36.84 -2.64 6.80
N ALA A 77 -35.99 -2.57 7.82
CA ALA A 77 -34.72 -3.30 7.84
C ALA A 77 -34.98 -4.64 8.53
N SER A 78 -35.32 -5.66 7.74
CA SER A 78 -35.38 -7.04 8.21
C SER A 78 -33.97 -7.53 8.54
N THR A 79 -33.50 -7.27 9.76
CA THR A 79 -32.33 -7.97 10.32
C THR A 79 -32.76 -9.37 10.70
N ALA A 80 -32.59 -10.33 9.78
CA ALA A 80 -32.70 -11.74 10.09
C ALA A 80 -31.66 -12.10 11.16
N VAL A 81 -32.11 -12.52 12.35
CA VAL A 81 -31.24 -13.06 13.39
C VAL A 81 -30.75 -14.42 12.89
N GLN A 82 -29.53 -14.48 12.35
CA GLN A 82 -28.90 -15.74 11.97
C GLN A 82 -28.66 -16.59 13.22
N GLN A 83 -29.18 -17.83 13.23
CA GLN A 83 -28.87 -18.79 14.29
C GLN A 83 -27.36 -19.11 14.30
N PRO A 84 -26.74 -19.30 15.47
CA PRO A 84 -25.32 -19.60 15.56
C PRO A 84 -24.99 -20.92 14.84
N PRO A 85 -23.85 -21.00 14.11
CA PRO A 85 -23.44 -22.21 13.42
C PRO A 85 -23.32 -23.40 14.38
N ALA A 86 -23.73 -24.59 13.93
CA ALA A 86 -23.60 -25.80 14.73
C ALA A 86 -22.13 -26.17 14.94
N LEU A 87 -21.74 -26.45 16.18
CA LEU A 87 -20.40 -26.90 16.54
C LEU A 87 -20.14 -28.31 15.98
N VAL A 88 -19.09 -28.44 15.18
CA VAL A 88 -18.50 -29.73 14.81
C VAL A 88 -17.87 -30.35 16.06
N LYS A 89 -18.18 -31.62 16.33
CA LYS A 89 -17.67 -32.38 17.48
C LYS A 89 -16.51 -33.30 17.07
N ASP A 90 -15.73 -33.72 18.06
CA ASP A 90 -14.65 -34.69 17.87
C ASP A 90 -15.18 -36.03 17.35
N GLU A 91 -14.38 -36.70 16.52
CA GLU A 91 -14.74 -37.94 15.80
C GLU A 91 -13.77 -39.08 16.19
N LEU A 92 -14.28 -40.25 16.58
CA LEU A 92 -13.45 -41.45 16.80
C LEU A 92 -13.27 -42.19 15.48
N LEU A 93 -12.03 -42.27 15.00
CA LEU A 93 -11.67 -42.97 13.78
C LEU A 93 -11.59 -44.50 14.01
N GLU A 94 -11.71 -45.28 12.94
CA GLU A 94 -11.71 -46.76 12.99
C GLU A 94 -10.46 -47.37 13.65
N ASN A 95 -9.33 -46.67 13.57
CA ASN A 95 -8.06 -47.09 14.19
C ASN A 95 -7.96 -46.69 15.69
N GLY A 96 -9.04 -46.21 16.30
CA GLY A 96 -9.09 -45.78 17.70
C GLY A 96 -8.53 -44.38 17.95
N VAL A 97 -8.10 -43.64 16.92
CA VAL A 97 -7.60 -42.26 17.07
C VAL A 97 -8.78 -41.28 17.15
N ILE A 98 -8.73 -40.35 18.10
CA ILE A 98 -9.71 -39.26 18.21
C ILE A 98 -9.25 -38.08 17.36
N LYS A 99 -10.03 -37.76 16.33
CA LYS A 99 -9.86 -36.58 15.49
C LYS A 99 -10.56 -35.40 16.14
N ARG A 100 -9.79 -34.37 16.51
CA ARG A 100 -10.30 -33.16 17.16
C ARG A 100 -10.95 -32.22 16.15
N ALA A 101 -12.11 -31.67 16.51
CA ALA A 101 -12.80 -30.67 15.70
C ALA A 101 -12.28 -29.26 15.97
N PHE A 102 -12.08 -28.50 14.89
CA PHE A 102 -11.72 -27.09 14.93
C PHE A 102 -12.92 -26.28 14.41
N ASN A 103 -13.45 -25.38 15.24
CA ASN A 103 -14.63 -24.57 14.92
C ASN A 103 -14.18 -23.10 14.78
N PRO A 104 -14.07 -22.56 13.56
CA PRO A 104 -13.64 -21.18 13.37
C PRO A 104 -14.79 -20.19 13.66
N PHE A 105 -14.46 -19.06 14.31
CA PHE A 105 -15.40 -17.98 14.61
C PHE A 105 -14.80 -16.62 14.23
N GLY A 106 -15.64 -15.71 13.76
CA GLY A 106 -15.26 -14.34 13.41
C GLY A 106 -14.78 -14.17 11.96
N SER A 107 -14.35 -12.95 11.63
CA SER A 107 -13.75 -12.62 10.34
C SER A 107 -12.24 -12.51 10.46
N ALA A 108 -11.51 -13.07 9.50
CA ALA A 108 -10.08 -12.83 9.35
C ALA A 108 -9.85 -11.42 8.73
N ALA A 109 -8.77 -11.26 7.98
CA ALA A 109 -8.55 -10.09 7.15
C ALA A 109 -9.31 -10.20 5.81
N TYR A 110 -9.78 -9.07 5.28
CA TYR A 110 -10.32 -8.98 3.92
C TYR A 110 -9.36 -9.58 2.89
N ASN A 111 -9.92 -10.30 1.91
CA ASN A 111 -9.16 -10.87 0.81
C ASN A 111 -8.50 -9.77 -0.05
N PHE A 112 -9.29 -8.75 -0.41
CA PHE A 112 -8.83 -7.58 -1.15
C PHE A 112 -9.61 -6.34 -0.70
N ILE A 113 -8.91 -5.21 -0.55
CA ILE A 113 -9.46 -3.88 -0.29
C ILE A 113 -9.06 -3.01 -1.49
N LEU A 114 -10.03 -2.64 -2.30
CA LEU A 114 -9.81 -1.83 -3.50
C LEU A 114 -9.60 -0.37 -3.12
N MET A 115 -8.48 0.22 -3.58
CA MET A 115 -8.30 1.66 -3.56
C MET A 115 -8.67 2.26 -4.93
N SER A 116 -8.12 1.70 -6.00
CA SER A 116 -8.22 2.32 -7.32
C SER A 116 -7.87 1.34 -8.45
N ALA A 117 -8.29 1.69 -9.66
CA ALA A 117 -7.92 1.01 -10.89
C ALA A 117 -7.73 2.01 -12.03
N TYR A 118 -6.74 1.77 -12.88
CA TYR A 118 -6.42 2.65 -14.00
C TYR A 118 -6.16 1.86 -15.27
N ARG A 119 -6.60 2.41 -16.40
CA ARG A 119 -6.19 1.94 -17.71
C ARG A 119 -4.70 2.21 -17.91
N GLY A 120 -3.98 1.15 -18.18
CA GLY A 120 -2.54 1.16 -18.38
C GLY A 120 -2.10 1.25 -19.83
N GLY A 121 -3.00 0.99 -20.77
CA GLY A 121 -2.73 0.83 -22.19
C GLY A 121 -4.01 0.46 -22.92
N ILE A 122 -3.90 0.17 -24.21
CA ILE A 122 -5.05 -0.20 -25.06
C ILE A 122 -5.70 -1.53 -24.59
N ASN A 123 -4.90 -2.42 -24.00
CA ASN A 123 -5.31 -3.74 -23.52
C ASN A 123 -4.85 -4.04 -22.09
N THR A 124 -4.38 -3.03 -21.34
CA THR A 124 -3.84 -3.24 -19.99
C THR A 124 -4.53 -2.39 -18.95
N PHE A 125 -4.67 -2.94 -17.75
CA PHE A 125 -5.20 -2.26 -16.57
C PHE A 125 -4.35 -2.58 -15.35
N THR A 126 -4.31 -1.64 -14.42
CA THR A 126 -3.68 -1.82 -13.12
C THR A 126 -4.74 -1.60 -12.07
N VAL A 127 -4.97 -2.59 -11.20
CA VAL A 127 -5.85 -2.50 -10.03
C VAL A 127 -4.98 -2.54 -8.79
N MET A 128 -5.17 -1.59 -7.87
CA MET A 128 -4.33 -1.48 -6.68
C MET A 128 -5.18 -1.44 -5.42
N GLY A 129 -4.61 -2.01 -4.38
CA GLY A 129 -5.29 -2.14 -3.11
C GLY A 129 -4.41 -2.78 -2.06
N LEU A 130 -5.07 -3.14 -0.98
CA LEU A 130 -4.48 -3.91 0.11
C LEU A 130 -5.03 -5.33 0.07
N ALA A 131 -4.20 -6.32 0.38
CA ALA A 131 -4.62 -7.71 0.48
C ALA A 131 -4.12 -8.33 1.78
N SER A 132 -4.79 -9.38 2.26
CA SER A 132 -4.40 -10.09 3.47
C SER A 132 -2.98 -10.66 3.34
N LYS A 133 -2.05 -10.19 4.17
CA LYS A 133 -0.66 -10.68 4.15
C LYS A 133 -0.57 -12.19 4.43
N PRO A 134 -1.27 -12.76 5.44
CA PRO A 134 -1.28 -14.20 5.66
C PRO A 134 -1.74 -15.01 4.45
N LEU A 135 -2.76 -14.53 3.71
CA LEU A 135 -3.17 -15.20 2.47
C LEU A 135 -2.04 -15.16 1.44
N HIS A 136 -1.33 -14.05 1.28
CA HIS A 136 -0.20 -13.98 0.35
C HIS A 136 0.97 -14.90 0.72
N VAL A 137 1.24 -15.10 2.01
CA VAL A 137 2.32 -15.97 2.50
C VAL A 137 1.94 -17.46 2.39
N TYR A 138 0.74 -17.83 2.83
CA TYR A 138 0.34 -19.25 2.99
C TYR A 138 -0.71 -19.69 1.97
N GLY A 139 -1.66 -18.81 1.63
CA GLY A 139 -2.75 -19.04 0.67
C GLY A 139 -2.31 -19.07 -0.79
N LYS A 140 -1.31 -18.25 -1.12
CA LYS A 140 -0.87 -17.99 -2.51
C LYS A 140 -2.06 -17.64 -3.42
N PRO A 141 -2.83 -16.57 -3.12
CA PRO A 141 -4.05 -16.25 -3.86
C PRO A 141 -3.78 -16.01 -5.34
N SER A 142 -4.81 -16.26 -6.14
CA SER A 142 -4.84 -16.05 -7.58
C SER A 142 -5.89 -15.01 -7.95
N TYR A 143 -5.64 -14.30 -9.05
CA TYR A 143 -6.47 -13.19 -9.50
C TYR A 143 -6.82 -13.41 -10.97
N LEU A 144 -8.11 -13.40 -11.30
CA LEU A 144 -8.61 -13.42 -12.67
C LEU A 144 -9.22 -12.05 -12.97
N CYS A 145 -8.82 -11.44 -14.08
CA CYS A 145 -9.40 -10.20 -14.57
C CYS A 145 -10.42 -10.51 -15.66
N GLU A 146 -11.62 -9.95 -15.55
CA GLU A 146 -12.69 -10.10 -16.53
C GLU A 146 -13.08 -8.72 -17.07
N TRP A 147 -13.12 -8.59 -18.39
CA TRP A 147 -13.67 -7.44 -19.08
C TRP A 147 -15.06 -7.77 -19.63
N ILE A 148 -16.04 -6.94 -19.26
CA ILE A 148 -17.43 -7.02 -19.73
C ILE A 148 -17.73 -5.79 -20.59
N PRO A 149 -17.84 -5.94 -21.92
CA PRO A 149 -18.26 -4.85 -22.80
C PRO A 149 -19.67 -4.37 -22.48
N ASN A 150 -19.89 -3.06 -22.57
CA ASN A 150 -21.21 -2.46 -22.32
C ASN A 150 -22.06 -2.44 -23.61
N THR A 151 -22.46 -3.61 -24.11
CA THR A 151 -23.26 -3.74 -25.34
C THR A 151 -24.72 -4.06 -25.04
N ASN A 152 -25.64 -3.52 -25.84
CA ASN A 152 -27.07 -3.86 -25.82
C ASN A 152 -27.37 -5.17 -26.58
N ASP A 153 -26.41 -5.69 -27.34
CA ASP A 153 -26.54 -6.96 -28.07
C ASP A 153 -25.94 -8.10 -27.24
N SER A 154 -26.81 -8.97 -26.72
CA SER A 154 -26.43 -10.15 -25.94
C SER A 154 -25.53 -11.13 -26.72
N ASN A 155 -25.56 -11.12 -28.06
CA ASN A 155 -24.68 -11.97 -28.88
C ASN A 155 -23.25 -11.39 -29.02
N MET A 156 -23.08 -10.08 -28.79
CA MET A 156 -21.77 -9.40 -28.80
C MET A 156 -21.16 -9.22 -27.41
N GLN A 157 -21.89 -9.60 -26.34
CA GLN A 157 -21.42 -9.53 -24.96
C GLN A 157 -20.44 -10.67 -24.64
N LYS A 158 -19.36 -10.75 -25.40
CA LYS A 158 -18.30 -11.73 -25.17
C LYS A 158 -17.41 -11.22 -24.05
N HIS A 159 -17.55 -11.84 -22.88
CA HIS A 159 -16.66 -11.60 -21.75
C HIS A 159 -15.26 -12.10 -22.12
N ILE A 160 -14.24 -11.34 -21.72
CA ILE A 160 -12.84 -11.69 -21.96
C ILE A 160 -12.14 -11.77 -20.62
N ASN A 161 -11.45 -12.86 -20.38
CA ASN A 161 -10.84 -13.18 -19.10
C ASN A 161 -9.34 -13.35 -19.29
N VAL A 162 -8.54 -12.89 -18.33
CA VAL A 162 -7.11 -13.12 -18.31
C VAL A 162 -6.60 -13.26 -16.89
N THR A 163 -5.60 -14.11 -16.69
CA THR A 163 -4.92 -14.22 -15.39
C THR A 163 -4.21 -12.91 -15.05
N GLY A 164 -4.54 -12.33 -13.91
CA GLY A 164 -3.89 -11.13 -13.39
C GLY A 164 -2.50 -11.44 -12.85
N THR A 165 -1.52 -10.60 -13.20
CA THR A 165 -0.18 -10.68 -12.64
C THR A 165 -0.13 -9.86 -11.36
N LYS A 166 0.14 -10.51 -10.22
CA LYS A 166 0.30 -9.82 -8.94
C LYS A 166 1.72 -9.29 -8.74
N ILE A 167 1.81 -8.08 -8.19
CA ILE A 167 3.05 -7.41 -7.79
C ILE A 167 2.86 -6.96 -6.33
N LEU A 168 3.87 -7.19 -5.49
CA LEU A 168 3.89 -6.82 -4.07
C LEU A 168 4.97 -5.75 -3.85
N PRO A 169 4.63 -4.45 -3.94
CA PRO A 169 5.62 -3.37 -3.92
C PRO A 169 6.24 -3.13 -2.54
N ASP A 170 5.58 -3.58 -1.48
CA ASP A 170 6.00 -3.32 -0.09
C ASP A 170 7.11 -4.25 0.41
N TRP A 171 7.64 -5.14 -0.45
CA TRP A 171 8.75 -6.05 -0.15
C TRP A 171 8.62 -6.82 1.18
N GLY A 172 7.39 -7.13 1.60
CA GLY A 172 7.11 -7.88 2.82
C GLY A 172 7.00 -7.04 4.09
N TYR A 173 7.09 -5.70 4.00
CA TYR A 173 6.87 -4.78 5.12
C TYR A 173 5.42 -4.69 5.58
N GLY A 174 4.46 -5.17 4.77
CA GLY A 174 3.04 -5.20 5.14
C GLY A 174 2.78 -5.79 6.52
N ARG A 175 1.67 -5.40 7.16
CA ARG A 175 1.30 -5.86 8.51
C ARG A 175 0.17 -6.89 8.41
N VAL A 176 -1.04 -6.56 8.87
CA VAL A 176 -2.23 -7.38 8.58
C VAL A 176 -2.45 -7.40 7.07
N TYR A 177 -2.26 -6.24 6.44
CA TYR A 177 -2.38 -6.06 5.00
C TYR A 177 -1.03 -5.77 4.33
N THR A 178 -0.89 -6.28 3.12
CA THR A 178 0.22 -6.03 2.19
C THR A 178 -0.30 -5.29 0.97
N VAL A 179 0.54 -4.45 0.36
CA VAL A 179 0.18 -3.72 -0.85
C VAL A 179 0.19 -4.67 -2.04
N LEU A 180 -0.90 -4.65 -2.80
CA LEU A 180 -1.06 -5.48 -3.98
C LEU A 180 -1.42 -4.64 -5.20
N VAL A 181 -0.66 -4.87 -6.27
CA VAL A 181 -0.97 -4.37 -7.61
C VAL A 181 -1.28 -5.58 -8.50
N VAL A 182 -2.49 -5.63 -9.04
CA VAL A 182 -2.92 -6.62 -10.03
C VAL A 182 -2.85 -5.99 -11.41
N ASN A 183 -1.94 -6.49 -12.24
CA ASN A 183 -1.81 -6.08 -13.63
C ASN A 183 -2.58 -7.04 -14.54
N CYS A 184 -3.60 -6.52 -15.22
CA CYS A 184 -4.43 -7.25 -16.17
C CYS A 184 -3.99 -6.89 -17.58
N THR A 185 -3.48 -7.85 -18.36
CA THR A 185 -3.07 -7.64 -19.75
C THR A 185 -3.86 -8.56 -20.67
N PHE A 186 -4.85 -8.01 -21.36
CA PHE A 186 -5.69 -8.78 -22.26
C PHE A 186 -4.96 -9.09 -23.58
N PRO A 187 -5.23 -10.25 -24.21
CA PRO A 187 -4.56 -10.64 -25.46
C PRO A 187 -4.96 -9.76 -26.66
N ILE A 188 -6.08 -9.04 -26.54
CA ILE A 188 -6.59 -8.10 -27.54
C ILE A 188 -6.93 -6.75 -26.89
N PRO A 189 -6.97 -5.65 -27.65
CA PRO A 189 -7.62 -4.42 -27.23
C PRO A 189 -9.00 -4.67 -26.63
N VAL A 190 -9.29 -4.05 -25.49
CA VAL A 190 -10.61 -4.10 -24.85
C VAL A 190 -11.09 -2.69 -24.54
N GLY A 191 -12.41 -2.46 -24.60
CA GLY A 191 -13.02 -1.14 -24.46
C GLY A 191 -12.78 -0.28 -25.71
N ASP A 192 -13.30 -0.71 -26.86
CA ASP A 192 -13.12 -0.18 -28.22
C ASP A 192 -13.53 1.29 -28.45
N GLY A 193 -13.75 2.06 -27.39
CA GLY A 193 -14.16 3.45 -27.44
C GLY A 193 -15.61 3.67 -27.85
N VAL A 194 -16.35 2.67 -28.32
CA VAL A 194 -17.73 2.87 -28.77
C VAL A 194 -18.70 2.77 -27.59
N ASN A 195 -18.51 1.76 -26.74
CA ASN A 195 -19.47 1.44 -25.69
C ASN A 195 -18.87 1.45 -24.28
N GLY A 196 -17.53 1.36 -24.18
CA GLY A 196 -16.85 1.17 -22.90
C GLY A 196 -17.11 -0.21 -22.30
N GLY A 197 -17.00 -0.33 -20.97
CA GLY A 197 -17.18 -1.61 -20.29
C GLY A 197 -16.83 -1.57 -18.81
N LYS A 198 -16.83 -2.76 -18.21
CA LYS A 198 -16.53 -2.99 -16.80
C LYS A 198 -15.37 -3.96 -16.66
N LEU A 199 -14.46 -3.64 -15.76
CA LEU A 199 -13.39 -4.53 -15.32
C LEU A 199 -13.77 -5.14 -13.97
N LEU A 200 -13.96 -6.45 -13.93
CA LEU A 200 -14.16 -7.21 -12.69
C LEU A 200 -12.87 -7.95 -12.34
N ILE A 201 -12.65 -8.12 -11.04
CA ILE A 201 -11.57 -8.94 -10.49
C ILE A 201 -12.19 -10.06 -9.66
N HIS A 202 -11.76 -11.28 -9.94
CA HIS A 202 -12.06 -12.46 -9.14
C HIS A 202 -10.81 -12.81 -8.32
N ALA A 203 -10.83 -12.48 -7.03
CA ALA A 203 -9.76 -12.75 -6.08
C ALA A 203 -10.03 -14.07 -5.37
N THR A 204 -9.26 -15.11 -5.70
CA THR A 204 -9.42 -16.45 -5.13
C THR A 204 -8.39 -16.68 -4.05
N THR A 205 -8.84 -17.09 -2.86
CA THR A 205 -7.97 -17.33 -1.69
C THR A 205 -7.08 -18.56 -1.85
N ASN A 206 -7.45 -19.46 -2.76
CA ASN A 206 -6.81 -20.75 -3.05
C ASN A 206 -6.78 -21.70 -1.84
N GLY A 207 -7.70 -21.54 -0.88
CA GLY A 207 -7.84 -22.41 0.30
C GLY A 207 -6.74 -22.28 1.36
N GLY A 208 -5.52 -21.90 0.97
CA GLY A 208 -4.36 -21.90 1.86
C GLY A 208 -4.22 -23.18 2.66
N GLY A 209 -4.08 -23.04 3.99
CA GLY A 209 -3.98 -24.18 4.90
C GLY A 209 -5.30 -24.93 5.12
N ASP A 210 -6.44 -24.35 4.76
CA ASP A 210 -7.74 -25.00 4.82
C ASP A 210 -8.17 -25.46 3.42
N SER A 211 -7.82 -26.71 3.10
CA SER A 211 -8.14 -27.32 1.80
C SER A 211 -9.64 -27.45 1.54
N LYS A 212 -10.50 -27.23 2.53
CA LYS A 212 -11.96 -27.31 2.38
C LYS A 212 -12.58 -25.97 2.00
N PHE A 213 -11.83 -24.87 2.03
CA PHE A 213 -12.41 -23.54 1.97
C PHE A 213 -11.74 -22.64 0.93
N ASN A 214 -12.11 -22.82 -0.34
CA ASN A 214 -11.68 -21.93 -1.43
C ASN A 214 -12.78 -20.90 -1.74
N ILE A 215 -12.61 -19.66 -1.29
CA ILE A 215 -13.50 -18.54 -1.63
C ILE A 215 -12.94 -17.79 -2.83
N THR A 216 -13.83 -17.37 -3.74
CA THR A 216 -13.56 -16.35 -4.74
C THR A 216 -14.43 -15.12 -4.49
N ASP A 217 -13.81 -14.01 -4.10
CA ASP A 217 -14.48 -12.71 -4.03
C ASP A 217 -14.45 -12.05 -5.40
N THR A 218 -15.61 -11.57 -5.87
CA THR A 218 -15.72 -10.85 -7.15
C THR A 218 -16.10 -9.40 -6.87
N PHE A 219 -15.34 -8.46 -7.44
CA PHE A 219 -15.60 -7.04 -7.28
C PHE A 219 -15.38 -6.26 -8.58
N LEU A 220 -16.13 -5.17 -8.74
CA LEU A 220 -15.97 -4.22 -9.83
C LEU A 220 -14.77 -3.32 -9.54
N ALA A 221 -13.72 -3.43 -10.34
CA ALA A 221 -12.51 -2.61 -10.20
C ALA A 221 -12.61 -1.27 -10.92
N LEU A 222 -13.17 -1.26 -12.13
CA LEU A 222 -13.31 -0.06 -12.95
C LEU A 222 -14.56 -0.16 -13.82
N THR A 223 -15.26 0.96 -14.01
CA THR A 223 -16.19 1.16 -15.13
C THR A 223 -15.60 2.23 -16.02
N GLU A 224 -15.55 1.97 -17.32
CA GLU A 224 -15.04 2.90 -18.31
C GLU A 224 -16.14 3.21 -19.32
N SER A 225 -16.39 4.49 -19.56
CA SER A 225 -17.25 4.96 -20.66
C SER A 225 -16.45 5.16 -21.96
N GLU A 226 -17.15 5.38 -23.08
CA GLU A 226 -16.55 5.85 -24.34
C GLU A 226 -15.67 7.09 -24.13
N GLN A 227 -16.17 8.06 -23.34
CA GLN A 227 -15.45 9.29 -23.09
C GLN A 227 -14.17 9.06 -22.28
N ASP A 228 -14.20 8.13 -21.32
CA ASP A 228 -13.02 7.79 -20.51
C ASP A 228 -11.92 7.16 -21.38
N PHE A 229 -12.29 6.24 -22.28
CA PHE A 229 -11.34 5.65 -23.22
C PHE A 229 -10.76 6.70 -24.17
N THR A 230 -11.61 7.56 -24.73
CA THR A 230 -11.18 8.66 -25.62
C THR A 230 -10.24 9.63 -24.89
N ASN A 231 -10.55 9.98 -23.65
CA ASN A 231 -9.70 10.81 -22.80
C ASN A 231 -8.35 10.13 -22.51
N PHE A 232 -8.35 8.83 -22.24
CA PHE A 232 -7.14 8.04 -22.05
C PHE A 232 -6.27 8.08 -23.30
N ILE A 233 -6.81 7.75 -24.48
CA ILE A 233 -6.05 7.77 -25.74
C ILE A 233 -5.48 9.16 -26.03
N SER A 234 -6.28 10.21 -25.86
CA SER A 234 -5.82 11.59 -25.97
C SER A 234 -4.65 11.89 -25.02
N THR A 235 -4.74 11.47 -23.76
CA THR A 235 -3.68 11.67 -22.76
C THR A 235 -2.43 10.87 -23.10
N PHE A 236 -2.60 9.62 -23.54
CA PHE A 236 -1.52 8.70 -23.86
C PHE A 236 -0.73 9.14 -25.10
N SER A 237 -1.39 9.76 -26.09
CA SER A 237 -0.76 10.20 -27.34
C SER A 237 -0.19 11.63 -27.29
N LYS A 238 -0.69 12.49 -26.41
CA LYS A 238 -0.22 13.89 -26.30
C LYS A 238 1.09 13.98 -25.50
N PRO A 239 1.92 15.01 -25.74
CA PRO A 239 3.04 15.30 -24.86
C PRO A 239 2.58 15.45 -23.40
N PRO A 240 3.35 14.94 -22.41
CA PRO A 240 2.96 15.02 -21.01
C PRO A 240 2.62 16.45 -20.56
N LYS A 241 1.54 16.56 -19.79
CA LYS A 241 1.06 17.83 -19.23
C LYS A 241 2.14 18.51 -18.38
N TYR A 242 2.81 17.73 -17.55
CA TYR A 242 3.83 18.15 -16.60
C TYR A 242 5.22 17.75 -17.05
N ASP A 243 6.20 18.62 -16.83
CA ASP A 243 7.62 18.25 -16.98
C ASP A 243 8.10 17.46 -15.76
N PHE A 244 7.63 17.84 -14.58
CA PHE A 244 7.97 17.23 -13.31
C PHE A 244 6.71 17.03 -12.47
N LEU A 245 6.55 15.84 -11.92
CA LEU A 245 5.47 15.54 -10.99
C LEU A 245 6.04 14.94 -9.71
N TYR A 246 5.60 15.46 -8.58
CA TYR A 246 5.92 14.93 -7.27
C TYR A 246 4.74 14.09 -6.76
N CYS A 247 5.03 12.84 -6.40
CA CYS A 247 4.11 11.94 -5.72
C CYS A 247 4.62 11.74 -4.28
N GLY A 248 3.99 12.45 -3.33
CA GLY A 248 4.42 12.38 -1.94
C GLY A 248 3.87 11.16 -1.21
N SER A 249 4.64 10.70 -0.21
CA SER A 249 4.19 9.77 0.82
C SER A 249 3.02 10.35 1.63
N SER A 250 2.32 9.49 2.36
CA SER A 250 1.24 9.87 3.27
C SER A 250 1.71 10.90 4.31
N LEU A 251 1.03 12.04 4.38
CA LEU A 251 1.31 13.10 5.37
C LEU A 251 0.50 12.86 6.65
N TYR A 252 1.19 12.70 7.77
CA TYR A 252 0.59 12.44 9.08
C TYR A 252 1.30 13.23 10.18
N GLY A 253 0.70 13.29 11.38
CA GLY A 253 1.28 13.96 12.54
C GLY A 253 1.21 15.49 12.48
N ASN A 254 2.05 16.17 13.26
CA ASN A 254 2.03 17.63 13.41
C ASN A 254 3.10 18.30 12.54
N LEU A 255 2.81 18.45 11.24
CA LEU A 255 3.71 19.04 10.26
C LEU A 255 3.82 20.56 10.43
N SER A 256 5.04 21.11 10.36
CA SER A 256 5.22 22.57 10.44
C SER A 256 4.74 23.28 9.17
N PRO A 257 3.75 24.19 9.23
CA PRO A 257 3.30 24.95 8.06
C PRO A 257 4.43 25.75 7.42
N GLN A 258 5.33 26.32 8.23
CA GLN A 258 6.47 27.07 7.72
C GLN A 258 7.39 26.20 6.88
N ARG A 259 7.76 25.00 7.35
CA ARG A 259 8.66 24.11 6.63
C ARG A 259 8.05 23.65 5.31
N VAL A 260 6.77 23.27 5.32
CA VAL A 260 6.09 22.85 4.07
C VAL A 260 5.97 24.01 3.09
N ARG A 261 5.71 25.24 3.57
CA ARG A 261 5.68 26.43 2.71
C ARG A 261 7.02 26.66 2.02
N GLU A 262 8.12 26.59 2.76
CA GLU A 262 9.47 26.76 2.24
C GLU A 262 9.84 25.65 1.26
N TRP A 263 9.57 24.39 1.63
CA TRP A 263 9.80 23.22 0.80
C TRP A 263 9.06 23.31 -0.54
N LEU A 264 7.77 23.65 -0.51
CA LEU A 264 6.94 23.72 -1.72
C LEU A 264 7.36 24.88 -2.62
N ALA A 265 7.59 26.06 -2.05
CA ALA A 265 8.06 27.22 -2.81
C ALA A 265 9.42 26.96 -3.48
N PHE A 266 10.33 26.29 -2.76
CA PHE A 266 11.63 25.89 -3.29
C PHE A 266 11.49 24.92 -4.47
N HIS A 267 10.73 23.83 -4.31
CA HIS A 267 10.62 22.81 -5.36
C HIS A 267 9.80 23.28 -6.57
N VAL A 268 8.75 24.09 -6.37
CA VAL A 268 8.04 24.72 -7.51
C VAL A 268 8.99 25.61 -8.29
N ARG A 269 9.85 26.39 -7.62
CA ARG A 269 10.86 27.22 -8.28
C ARG A 269 11.91 26.37 -9.01
N LEU A 270 12.35 25.27 -8.41
CA LEU A 270 13.37 24.37 -8.97
C LEU A 270 12.86 23.63 -10.21
N PHE A 271 11.65 23.09 -10.14
CA PHE A 271 11.04 22.30 -11.22
C PHE A 271 10.35 23.17 -12.29
N GLY A 272 9.99 24.41 -11.95
CA GLY A 272 9.43 25.38 -12.88
C GLY A 272 7.91 25.28 -13.04
N VAL A 273 7.37 26.09 -13.95
CA VAL A 273 5.92 26.33 -14.09
C VAL A 273 5.10 25.13 -14.55
N LYS A 274 5.75 24.12 -15.16
CA LYS A 274 5.09 22.86 -15.58
C LYS A 274 5.29 21.74 -14.55
N SER A 275 5.47 22.11 -13.28
CA SER A 275 5.54 21.16 -12.16
C SER A 275 4.18 20.96 -11.50
N HIS A 276 3.97 19.78 -10.91
CA HIS A 276 2.78 19.50 -10.13
C HIS A 276 3.09 18.62 -8.93
N PHE A 277 2.39 18.83 -7.82
CA PHE A 277 2.63 18.20 -6.53
C PHE A 277 1.36 17.52 -6.06
N VAL A 278 1.40 16.20 -5.93
CA VAL A 278 0.30 15.42 -5.39
C VAL A 278 0.62 15.14 -3.93
N ILE A 279 -0.20 15.69 -3.05
CA ILE A 279 -0.08 15.60 -1.60
C ILE A 279 -1.20 14.69 -1.09
N HIS A 280 -0.88 13.78 -0.19
CA HIS A 280 -1.84 12.82 0.36
C HIS A 280 -1.98 13.05 1.88
N ASP A 281 -3.16 13.45 2.33
CA ASP A 281 -3.47 13.69 3.73
C ASP A 281 -3.91 12.41 4.43
N ALA A 282 -3.05 11.89 5.29
CA ALA A 282 -3.33 10.80 6.23
C ALA A 282 -3.56 11.32 7.66
N GLY A 283 -4.11 12.54 7.78
CA GLY A 283 -4.39 13.21 9.06
C GLY A 283 -3.31 14.20 9.49
N GLY A 284 -2.35 14.51 8.62
CA GLY A 284 -1.29 15.49 8.86
C GLY A 284 -1.64 16.91 8.42
N VAL A 285 -2.68 17.10 7.59
CA VAL A 285 -3.08 18.41 7.08
C VAL A 285 -4.08 19.09 8.01
N HIS A 286 -3.56 19.71 9.07
CA HIS A 286 -4.32 20.59 9.95
C HIS A 286 -4.54 21.98 9.31
N GLU A 287 -5.37 22.83 9.94
CA GLU A 287 -5.80 24.14 9.38
C GLU A 287 -4.64 25.04 8.92
N GLY A 288 -3.60 25.18 9.76
CA GLY A 288 -2.41 25.96 9.41
C GLY A 288 -1.68 25.42 8.18
N LEU A 289 -1.62 24.10 7.99
CA LEU A 289 -1.02 23.51 6.79
C LEU A 289 -1.94 23.68 5.57
N MET A 290 -3.25 23.56 5.75
CA MET A 290 -4.22 23.85 4.69
C MET A 290 -4.11 25.31 4.20
N ALA A 291 -3.90 26.27 5.10
CA ALA A 291 -3.67 27.67 4.75
C ALA A 291 -2.41 27.86 3.88
N VAL A 292 -1.39 27.02 4.06
CA VAL A 292 -0.19 27.00 3.21
C VAL A 292 -0.47 26.37 1.86
N LEU A 293 -1.21 25.26 1.80
CA LEU A 293 -1.47 24.51 0.56
C LEU A 293 -2.49 25.21 -0.36
N LYS A 294 -3.50 25.85 0.22
CA LYS A 294 -4.64 26.44 -0.52
C LYS A 294 -4.23 27.35 -1.69
N PRO A 295 -3.31 28.33 -1.53
CA PRO A 295 -2.89 29.17 -2.66
C PRO A 295 -2.22 28.40 -3.79
N TRP A 296 -1.59 27.25 -3.51
CA TRP A 296 -0.95 26.41 -4.52
C TRP A 296 -1.95 25.49 -5.23
N ILE A 297 -2.98 25.05 -4.50
CA ILE A 297 -4.13 24.33 -5.07
C ILE A 297 -4.86 25.25 -6.06
N GLU A 298 -5.18 26.47 -5.66
CA GLU A 298 -5.88 27.46 -6.49
C GLU A 298 -5.07 27.83 -7.75
N LYS A 299 -3.73 27.84 -7.66
CA LYS A 299 -2.85 28.06 -8.81
C LYS A 299 -2.63 26.82 -9.67
N GLY A 300 -3.16 25.65 -9.30
CA GLY A 300 -3.04 24.40 -10.03
C GLY A 300 -1.69 23.67 -9.87
N TYR A 301 -0.84 24.09 -8.93
CA TYR A 301 0.43 23.42 -8.64
C TYR A 301 0.26 22.22 -7.72
N VAL A 302 -0.75 22.22 -6.85
CA VAL A 302 -0.98 21.15 -5.86
C VAL A 302 -2.32 20.47 -6.09
N THR A 303 -2.33 19.15 -6.05
CA THR A 303 -3.54 18.35 -5.78
C THR A 303 -3.43 17.79 -4.36
N LEU A 304 -4.44 18.04 -3.53
CA LEU A 304 -4.54 17.44 -2.20
C LEU A 304 -5.54 16.28 -2.27
N GLN A 305 -5.12 15.09 -1.86
CA GLN A 305 -5.98 13.90 -1.74
C GLN A 305 -6.18 13.56 -0.28
N ASP A 306 -7.43 13.44 0.14
CA ASP A 306 -7.78 12.91 1.46
C ASP A 306 -7.73 11.39 1.41
N ILE A 307 -6.85 10.79 2.18
CA ILE A 307 -6.68 9.34 2.25
C ILE A 307 -6.94 8.80 3.66
N ARG A 308 -7.49 9.60 4.59
CA ARG A 308 -7.57 9.26 6.02
C ARG A 308 -8.27 7.92 6.33
N ASP A 309 -9.21 7.50 5.48
CA ASP A 309 -9.90 6.21 5.62
C ASP A 309 -8.95 4.99 5.56
N GLN A 310 -7.76 5.16 4.95
CA GLN A 310 -6.73 4.11 4.86
C GLN A 310 -6.23 3.64 6.24
N GLU A 311 -6.31 4.48 7.28
CA GLU A 311 -5.87 4.13 8.64
C GLU A 311 -6.68 2.98 9.27
N ARG A 312 -7.85 2.68 8.71
CA ARG A 312 -8.65 1.51 9.12
C ARG A 312 -7.99 0.19 8.76
N PHE A 313 -7.05 0.21 7.81
CA PHE A 313 -6.41 -0.98 7.25
C PHE A 313 -4.93 -1.01 7.65
N ASP A 314 -4.61 -1.83 8.65
CA ASP A 314 -3.26 -1.95 9.23
C ASP A 314 -2.25 -2.50 8.21
N GLY A 315 -1.61 -1.58 7.49
CA GLY A 315 -0.47 -1.82 6.60
C GLY A 315 0.77 -1.06 7.04
N TYR A 316 1.80 -1.07 6.21
CA TYR A 316 3.07 -0.45 6.56
C TYR A 316 3.02 1.08 6.44
N TYR A 317 3.42 1.78 7.50
CA TYR A 317 3.71 3.22 7.51
C TYR A 317 2.65 4.07 6.80
N HIS A 318 1.44 4.09 7.34
CA HIS A 318 0.31 4.84 6.77
C HIS A 318 0.07 4.46 5.29
N ASN A 319 0.17 3.17 4.98
CA ASN A 319 0.09 2.57 3.65
C ASN A 319 0.92 3.30 2.57
N GLN A 320 2.10 3.84 2.92
CA GLN A 320 2.95 4.61 2.01
C GLN A 320 3.15 3.95 0.65
N PHE A 321 3.46 2.65 0.63
CA PHE A 321 3.68 1.90 -0.62
C PHE A 321 2.43 1.85 -1.51
N LEU A 322 1.23 1.79 -0.94
CA LEU A 322 -0.02 1.84 -1.70
C LEU A 322 -0.18 3.21 -2.33
N ILE A 323 -0.01 4.26 -1.53
CA ILE A 323 -0.26 5.66 -1.92
C ILE A 323 0.70 6.11 -3.04
N VAL A 324 2.00 5.79 -2.92
CA VAL A 324 2.96 6.14 -3.97
C VAL A 324 2.73 5.35 -5.26
N ASN A 325 2.29 4.09 -5.18
CA ASN A 325 1.94 3.31 -6.37
C ASN A 325 0.65 3.82 -7.03
N ASP A 326 -0.37 4.18 -6.25
CA ASP A 326 -1.58 4.82 -6.77
C ASP A 326 -1.24 6.07 -7.58
N CYS A 327 -0.44 6.96 -6.99
CA CYS A 327 -0.01 8.19 -7.63
C CYS A 327 0.79 7.91 -8.92
N LEU A 328 1.71 6.93 -8.89
CA LEU A 328 2.44 6.49 -10.07
C LEU A 328 1.48 6.08 -11.19
N HIS A 329 0.55 5.15 -10.92
CA HIS A 329 -0.32 4.61 -11.96
C HIS A 329 -1.34 5.64 -12.48
N LYS A 330 -1.80 6.55 -11.63
CA LYS A 330 -2.70 7.65 -12.00
C LYS A 330 -2.05 8.67 -12.93
N TYR A 331 -0.78 9.00 -12.69
CA TYR A 331 -0.11 10.13 -13.36
C TYR A 331 1.00 9.75 -14.33
N ARG A 332 1.33 8.46 -14.51
CA ARG A 332 2.47 8.00 -15.35
C ARG A 332 2.47 8.50 -16.80
N PHE A 333 1.30 8.84 -17.36
CA PHE A 333 1.19 9.38 -18.73
C PHE A 333 1.10 10.91 -18.77
N GLN A 334 1.03 11.56 -17.61
CA GLN A 334 0.84 13.01 -17.50
C GLN A 334 2.14 13.76 -17.20
N ALA A 335 3.23 13.07 -16.84
CA ALA A 335 4.49 13.68 -16.45
C ALA A 335 5.69 13.11 -17.23
N LYS A 336 6.67 13.95 -17.58
CA LYS A 336 7.94 13.48 -18.17
C LYS A 336 8.84 12.80 -17.13
N TRP A 337 8.88 13.37 -15.94
CA TRP A 337 9.65 12.89 -14.80
C TRP A 337 8.78 12.87 -13.55
N MET A 338 8.91 11.81 -12.77
CA MET A 338 8.18 11.65 -11.51
C MET A 338 9.15 11.45 -10.37
N PHE A 339 8.91 12.13 -9.25
CA PHE A 339 9.74 12.07 -8.06
C PHE A 339 8.96 11.54 -6.86
N PHE A 340 9.65 10.75 -6.05
CA PHE A 340 9.16 10.15 -4.82
C PHE A 340 10.23 10.38 -3.75
N PHE A 341 9.98 11.35 -2.87
CA PHE A 341 10.84 11.68 -1.74
C PHE A 341 9.99 12.36 -0.67
N ASP A 342 10.43 12.36 0.57
CA ASP A 342 9.60 12.85 1.67
C ASP A 342 9.67 14.39 1.81
N VAL A 343 8.69 15.00 2.47
CA VAL A 343 8.58 16.47 2.60
C VAL A 343 9.60 17.08 3.57
N ASP A 344 10.29 16.25 4.33
CA ASP A 344 11.44 16.60 5.15
C ASP A 344 12.79 16.39 4.43
N GLU A 345 12.77 15.84 3.21
CA GLU A 345 13.92 15.73 2.30
C GLU A 345 13.90 16.86 1.26
N PHE A 346 15.04 17.13 0.61
CA PHE A 346 15.08 18.14 -0.46
C PHE A 346 16.06 17.77 -1.57
N ILE A 347 15.73 18.20 -2.80
CA ILE A 347 16.61 18.03 -3.95
C ILE A 347 17.42 19.30 -4.15
N PHE A 348 18.75 19.16 -4.08
CA PHE A 348 19.67 20.26 -4.36
C PHE A 348 20.47 20.02 -5.63
N VAL A 349 20.41 20.98 -6.56
CA VAL A 349 21.17 20.94 -7.82
C VAL A 349 22.25 22.01 -7.80
N LEU A 350 23.50 21.60 -7.99
CA LEU A 350 24.64 22.51 -8.06
C LEU A 350 24.50 23.44 -9.27
N LYS A 351 24.72 24.75 -9.06
CA LYS A 351 24.51 25.86 -10.02
C LYS A 351 25.07 25.66 -11.45
N ARG A 352 25.98 24.72 -11.67
CA ARG A 352 26.63 24.49 -12.98
C ARG A 352 25.86 23.52 -13.89
N VAL A 353 24.76 22.90 -13.43
CA VAL A 353 23.98 21.94 -14.23
C VAL A 353 22.49 22.26 -14.09
N LEU A 354 21.79 22.51 -15.20
CA LEU A 354 20.33 22.55 -15.18
C LEU A 354 19.79 21.14 -14.84
N LEU A 355 18.79 21.04 -13.97
CA LEU A 355 18.18 19.76 -13.59
C LEU A 355 17.76 18.94 -14.82
N SER A 356 17.22 19.60 -15.85
CA SER A 356 16.87 18.96 -17.13
C SER A 356 18.09 18.34 -17.83
N LEU A 357 19.24 19.03 -17.86
CA LEU A 357 20.49 18.51 -18.44
C LEU A 357 21.03 17.34 -17.62
N TRP A 358 20.92 17.40 -16.29
CA TRP A 358 21.33 16.30 -15.42
C TRP A 358 20.50 15.03 -15.67
N LEU A 359 19.17 15.18 -15.75
CA LEU A 359 18.25 14.07 -15.99
C LEU A 359 18.38 13.48 -17.40
N ILE A 360 18.61 14.32 -18.42
CA ILE A 360 18.94 13.84 -19.77
C ILE A 360 20.22 13.01 -19.74
N ARG A 361 21.27 13.48 -19.05
CA ARG A 361 22.51 12.73 -18.89
C ARG A 361 22.29 11.40 -18.16
N TYR A 362 21.48 11.39 -17.10
CA TYR A 362 21.10 10.17 -16.39
C TYR A 362 20.34 9.18 -17.28
N ARG A 363 19.40 9.68 -18.10
CA ARG A 363 18.68 8.87 -19.09
C ARG A 363 19.64 8.25 -20.09
N ILE A 364 20.57 9.02 -20.66
CA ILE A 364 21.55 8.51 -21.64
C ILE A 364 22.43 7.42 -21.01
N ILE A 365 22.83 7.56 -19.74
CA ILE A 365 23.61 6.54 -19.03
C ILE A 365 22.81 5.23 -18.88
N HIS A 366 21.50 5.31 -18.60
CA HIS A 366 20.65 4.13 -18.38
C HIS A 366 19.96 3.58 -19.64
N SER A 367 19.94 4.34 -20.74
CA SER A 367 19.44 3.90 -22.05
C SER A 367 20.55 3.59 -23.06
N SER A 368 21.81 3.80 -22.70
CA SER A 368 22.92 3.10 -23.31
C SER A 368 22.78 1.61 -22.99
N PRO A 369 22.94 0.69 -23.95
CA PRO A 369 22.97 -0.73 -23.64
C PRO A 369 24.19 -0.98 -22.76
N LEU A 370 23.99 -1.00 -21.45
CA LEU A 370 24.89 -1.70 -20.54
C LEU A 370 24.95 -3.12 -21.09
N ASN A 371 26.13 -3.48 -21.58
CA ASN A 371 26.48 -4.80 -22.06
C ASN A 371 25.78 -5.86 -21.22
N LYS A 372 25.16 -6.83 -21.89
CA LYS A 372 24.69 -8.09 -21.30
C LYS A 372 25.80 -8.66 -20.41
N CYS A 373 25.77 -8.35 -19.12
CA CYS A 373 26.43 -9.15 -18.11
C CYS A 373 25.57 -10.41 -17.99
N GLN A 374 25.92 -11.38 -18.84
CA GLN A 374 25.44 -12.75 -18.78
C GLN A 374 25.75 -13.28 -17.38
N CYS A 375 24.72 -13.58 -16.59
CA CYS A 375 24.91 -14.41 -15.40
C CYS A 375 25.50 -15.75 -15.86
N PRO A 376 26.66 -16.20 -15.35
CA PRO A 376 27.13 -17.54 -15.62
C PRO A 376 26.12 -18.51 -14.99
N THR A 377 25.55 -19.38 -15.82
CA THR A 377 24.87 -20.58 -15.36
C THR A 377 25.89 -21.42 -14.60
N SER A 378 25.73 -21.55 -13.28
CA SER A 378 26.44 -22.57 -12.51
C SER A 378 25.77 -23.91 -12.80
N SER A 379 26.40 -24.68 -13.67
CA SER A 379 26.24 -26.13 -13.73
C SER A 379 26.88 -26.76 -12.50
N VAL A 380 26.06 -27.24 -11.56
CA VAL A 380 26.18 -28.55 -10.86
C VAL A 380 24.77 -28.98 -10.48
#